data_AF-A0A6L4ZNR7-F1
#
_entry.id   AF-A0A6L4ZNR7-F1
#
_cell.length_a   1.000
_cell.length_b   1.000
_cell.length_c   1.000
_cell.angle_alpha   90.00
_cell.angle_beta   90.00
_cell.angle_gamma   90.00
#
_symmetry.space_group_name_H-M   'P 1'
#
loop_
_entity.id
_entity.type
_entity.pdbx_description
1 polymer ?
#
loop_
_entity_poly.entity_id
_entity_poly.type
_entity_poly.pdbx_seq_one_letter_code
_entity_poly.pdbx_strand_id
1 'polypeptide(L)'
;MTKPNMANEEVIAKVAKAAKAASRRLLVASTKLKNQVLFAIANELENRQEEILAANTEDQQNAVPLVNNGQMAKSLFDRLKLDKVKLASMIEGVRAVADLADPTGQILSRTLLDDGLELHKVSCPLGVLAIIFESRPDAVTQISALALKSGNAVILKGGREAANSNAVLVKTIKTALDKFPEIPTDLCRSSYPSWIK
;
A
#
# COMPACT_ATOMS: atom_id res chain seq x y z
N MET A 1 26.11 -11.16 11.94
CA MET A 1 24.83 -10.68 12.50
C MET A 1 25.09 -9.40 13.27
N THR A 2 24.93 -8.25 12.62
CA THR A 2 24.94 -6.94 13.28
C THR A 2 23.71 -6.86 14.18
N LYS A 3 23.90 -6.53 15.45
CA LYS A 3 22.78 -6.33 16.40
C LYS A 3 21.83 -5.27 15.83
N PRO A 4 20.50 -5.45 15.90
CA PRO A 4 19.56 -4.39 15.55
C PRO A 4 19.85 -3.18 16.44
N ASN A 5 20.02 -2.01 15.81
CA ASN A 5 20.20 -0.74 16.50
C ASN A 5 18.89 -0.42 17.25
N MET A 6 18.94 -0.18 18.57
CA MET A 6 17.76 0.04 19.42
C MET A 6 16.84 1.17 18.90
N ALA A 7 17.41 2.20 18.28
CA ALA A 7 16.65 3.29 17.66
C ALA A 7 15.73 2.82 16.52
N ASN A 8 16.07 1.72 15.84
CA ASN A 8 15.28 1.18 14.74
C ASN A 8 14.09 0.36 15.24
N GLU A 9 14.27 -0.35 16.36
CA GLU A 9 13.20 -1.14 16.97
C GLU A 9 12.06 -0.23 17.44
N GLU A 10 12.39 0.91 18.06
CA GLU A 10 11.39 1.89 18.49
C GLU A 10 10.60 2.49 17.32
N VAL A 11 11.28 2.82 16.22
CA VAL A 11 10.62 3.36 15.01
C VAL A 11 9.70 2.31 14.39
N ILE A 12 10.16 1.07 14.24
CA ILE A 12 9.36 -0.03 13.67
C ILE A 12 8.17 -0.33 14.58
N ALA A 13 8.38 -0.39 15.90
CA ALA A 13 7.31 -0.60 16.86
C ALA A 13 6.26 0.51 16.82
N LYS A 14 6.67 1.78 16.63
CA LYS A 14 5.75 2.91 16.46
C LYS A 14 4.92 2.77 15.18
N VAL A 15 5.54 2.38 14.07
CA VAL A 15 4.84 2.11 12.80
C VAL A 15 3.84 0.97 12.96
N ALA A 16 4.23 -0.14 13.59
CA ALA A 16 3.35 -1.28 13.82
C ALA A 16 2.16 -0.94 14.72
N LYS A 17 2.38 -0.17 15.80
CA LYS A 17 1.31 0.31 16.69
C LYS A 17 0.32 1.22 15.95
N ALA A 18 0.82 2.14 15.12
CA ALA A 18 -0.03 3.01 14.31
C ALA A 18 -0.86 2.21 13.29
N ALA A 19 -0.24 1.25 12.60
CA ALA A 19 -0.95 0.37 11.66
C ALA A 19 -2.03 -0.48 12.37
N LYS A 20 -1.75 -0.98 13.58
CA LYS A 20 -2.75 -1.72 14.38
C LYS A 20 -3.92 -0.85 14.83
N ALA A 21 -3.67 0.41 15.16
CA ALA A 21 -4.73 1.37 15.46
C ALA A 21 -5.58 1.65 14.21
N ALA A 22 -4.93 1.83 13.05
CA ALA A 22 -5.60 2.05 11.78
C ALA A 22 -6.48 0.86 11.35
N SER A 23 -5.99 -0.38 11.51
CA SER A 23 -6.75 -1.58 11.15
C SER A 23 -8.06 -1.70 11.91
N ARG A 24 -8.11 -1.24 13.17
CA ARG A 24 -9.34 -1.26 13.98
C ARG A 24 -10.40 -0.30 13.45
N ARG A 25 -9.98 0.86 12.94
CA ARG A 25 -10.92 1.82 12.31
C ARG A 25 -11.41 1.31 10.96
N LEU A 26 -10.52 0.70 10.17
CA LEU A 26 -10.91 0.09 8.90
C LEU A 26 -11.87 -1.08 9.05
N LEU A 27 -11.78 -1.84 10.14
CA LEU A 27 -12.68 -2.96 10.41
C LEU A 27 -14.17 -2.55 10.40
N VAL A 28 -14.47 -1.31 10.83
CA VAL A 28 -15.84 -0.78 10.89
C VAL A 28 -16.15 0.17 9.73
N ALA A 29 -15.23 0.35 8.79
CA ALA A 29 -15.44 1.22 7.64
C ALA A 29 -16.41 0.57 6.64
N SER A 30 -17.45 1.31 6.26
CA SER A 30 -18.41 0.84 5.26
C SER A 30 -17.74 0.63 3.89
N THR A 31 -18.29 -0.29 3.09
CA THR A 31 -17.87 -0.48 1.69
C THR A 31 -17.89 0.82 0.91
N LYS A 32 -18.94 1.65 1.11
CA LYS A 32 -19.08 2.95 0.45
C LYS A 32 -17.90 3.88 0.76
N LEU A 33 -17.52 3.98 2.04
CA LEU A 33 -16.38 4.80 2.46
C LEU A 33 -15.06 4.28 1.86
N LYS A 34 -14.81 2.96 1.94
CA LYS A 34 -13.62 2.34 1.34
C LYS A 34 -13.52 2.64 -0.15
N ASN A 35 -14.63 2.54 -0.88
CA ASN A 35 -14.68 2.84 -2.31
C ASN A 35 -14.45 4.32 -2.62
N GLN A 36 -15.06 5.24 -1.85
CA GLN A 36 -14.84 6.69 -2.00
C GLN A 36 -13.36 7.05 -1.83
N VAL A 37 -12.69 6.43 -0.86
CA VAL A 37 -11.25 6.64 -0.63
C VAL A 37 -10.42 6.10 -1.80
N LEU A 38 -10.75 4.92 -2.35
CA LEU A 38 -10.07 4.38 -3.53
C LEU A 38 -10.20 5.30 -4.74
N PHE A 39 -11.40 5.83 -5.01
CA PHE A 39 -11.59 6.81 -6.08
C PHE A 39 -10.80 8.11 -5.84
N ALA A 40 -10.74 8.59 -4.60
CA ALA A 40 -9.94 9.75 -4.26
C ALA A 40 -8.43 9.50 -4.44
N ILE A 41 -7.94 8.31 -4.12
CA ILE A 41 -6.55 7.90 -4.38
C ILE A 41 -6.28 7.91 -5.89
N ALA A 42 -7.17 7.33 -6.70
CA ALA A 42 -7.04 7.32 -8.16
C ALA A 42 -6.96 8.75 -8.73
N ASN A 43 -7.83 9.65 -8.28
CA ASN A 43 -7.84 11.04 -8.71
C ASN A 43 -6.58 11.81 -8.25
N GLU A 44 -6.08 11.54 -7.05
CA GLU A 44 -4.85 12.18 -6.57
C GLU A 44 -3.60 11.68 -7.33
N LEU A 45 -3.55 10.39 -7.70
CA LEU A 45 -2.52 9.84 -8.58
C LEU A 45 -2.54 10.52 -9.95
N GLU A 46 -3.74 10.77 -10.49
CA GLU A 46 -3.93 11.46 -11.76
C GLU A 46 -3.47 12.93 -11.69
N ASN A 47 -3.81 13.65 -10.62
CA ASN A 47 -3.39 15.04 -10.42
C ASN A 47 -1.87 15.21 -10.22
N ARG A 48 -1.19 14.16 -9.74
CA ARG A 48 0.25 14.18 -9.44
C ARG A 48 1.10 13.38 -10.42
N GLN A 49 0.57 13.08 -11.61
CA GLN A 49 1.29 12.26 -12.60
C GLN A 49 2.69 12.78 -12.90
N GLU A 50 2.85 14.10 -13.03
CA GLU A 50 4.14 14.72 -13.30
C GLU A 50 5.14 14.55 -12.14
N GLU A 51 4.69 14.75 -10.88
CA GLU A 51 5.51 14.53 -9.67
C GLU A 51 5.98 13.07 -9.59
N ILE A 52 5.08 12.12 -9.88
CA ILE A 52 5.36 10.68 -9.84
C ILE A 52 6.37 10.27 -10.92
N LEU A 53 6.16 10.72 -12.16
CA LEU A 53 7.05 10.39 -13.28
C LEU A 53 8.43 11.05 -13.13
N ALA A 54 8.48 12.27 -12.60
CA ALA A 54 9.75 12.94 -12.28
C ALA A 54 10.55 12.17 -11.24
N ALA A 55 9.92 11.76 -10.13
CA ALA A 55 10.58 10.95 -9.10
C ALA A 55 11.06 9.59 -9.62
N ASN A 56 10.27 8.96 -10.51
CA ASN A 56 10.69 7.72 -11.15
C ASN A 56 11.85 7.91 -12.14
N THR A 57 11.90 9.05 -12.82
CA THR A 57 13.02 9.38 -13.71
C THR A 57 14.32 9.50 -12.91
N GLU A 58 14.28 10.11 -11.72
CA GLU A 58 15.44 10.19 -10.83
C GLU A 58 15.89 8.79 -10.37
N ASP A 59 14.96 7.93 -9.96
CA ASP A 59 15.26 6.53 -9.61
C ASP A 59 15.90 5.77 -10.78
N GLN A 60 15.39 5.95 -12.01
CA GLN A 60 15.96 5.34 -13.20
C GLN A 60 17.38 5.84 -13.47
N GLN A 61 17.64 7.15 -13.36
CA GLN A 61 18.97 7.72 -13.54
C GLN A 61 19.97 7.16 -12.53
N ASN A 62 19.54 6.99 -11.27
CA ASN A 62 20.35 6.38 -10.22
C ASN A 62 20.61 4.88 -10.47
N ALA A 63 19.68 4.19 -11.13
CA ALA A 63 19.78 2.75 -11.41
C ALA A 63 20.61 2.41 -12.66
N VAL A 64 20.68 3.29 -13.67
CA VAL A 64 21.50 3.08 -14.88
C VAL A 64 22.95 2.67 -14.59
N PRO A 65 23.74 3.38 -13.73
CA PRO A 65 25.11 2.97 -13.45
C PRO A 65 25.19 1.60 -12.77
N LEU A 66 24.19 1.23 -11.94
CA LEU A 66 24.10 -0.08 -11.30
C LEU A 66 23.84 -1.21 -12.31
N VAL A 67 23.11 -0.93 -13.39
CA VAL A 67 22.93 -1.91 -14.48
C VAL A 67 24.24 -2.06 -15.25
N ASN A 68 24.89 -0.94 -15.58
CA ASN A 68 26.12 -0.94 -16.40
C ASN A 68 27.30 -1.64 -15.71
N ASN A 69 27.39 -1.56 -14.38
CA ASN A 69 28.45 -2.21 -13.60
C ASN A 69 28.07 -3.62 -13.10
N GLY A 70 26.91 -4.15 -13.51
CA GLY A 70 26.43 -5.48 -13.15
C GLY A 70 25.90 -5.63 -11.72
N GLN A 71 25.75 -4.55 -10.95
CA GLN A 71 25.18 -4.56 -9.60
C GLN A 71 23.65 -4.68 -9.60
N MET A 72 23.00 -4.44 -10.75
CA MET A 72 21.57 -4.61 -10.95
C MET A 72 21.27 -5.38 -12.24
N ALA A 73 20.41 -6.39 -12.14
CA ALA A 73 19.91 -7.09 -13.32
C ALA A 73 19.02 -6.17 -14.17
N LYS A 74 19.14 -6.24 -15.50
CA LYS A 74 18.29 -5.48 -16.44
C LYS A 74 16.79 -5.69 -16.19
N SER A 75 16.39 -6.89 -15.79
CA SER A 75 14.99 -7.23 -15.45
C SER A 75 14.46 -6.51 -14.19
N LEU A 76 15.33 -6.12 -13.24
CA LEU A 76 14.95 -5.27 -12.11
C LEU A 76 14.75 -3.83 -12.58
N PHE A 77 15.65 -3.33 -13.43
CA PHE A 77 15.54 -2.00 -14.00
C PHE A 77 14.28 -1.82 -14.85
N ASP A 78 13.92 -2.82 -15.66
CA ASP A 78 12.69 -2.75 -16.47
C ASP A 78 11.43 -2.75 -15.60
N ARG A 79 11.45 -3.39 -14.42
CA ARG A 79 10.35 -3.35 -13.45
C ARG A 79 10.24 -1.99 -12.74
N LEU A 80 11.37 -1.31 -12.53
CA LEU A 80 11.44 0.03 -11.92
C LEU A 80 10.79 1.10 -12.78
N LYS A 81 10.89 1.00 -14.11
CA LYS A 81 10.39 2.01 -15.04
C LYS A 81 8.88 2.25 -14.88
N LEU A 82 8.52 3.52 -14.82
CA LEU A 82 7.16 4.03 -14.99
C LEU A 82 7.14 4.98 -16.20
N ASP A 83 6.16 4.79 -17.05
CA ASP A 83 5.79 5.71 -18.11
C ASP A 83 4.32 6.12 -17.93
N LYS A 84 3.84 7.01 -18.79
CA LYS A 84 2.46 7.50 -18.76
C LYS A 84 1.43 6.36 -18.91
N VAL A 85 1.73 5.34 -19.71
CA VAL A 85 0.82 4.21 -19.98
C VAL A 85 0.71 3.32 -18.74
N LYS A 86 1.84 2.97 -18.13
CA LYS A 86 1.88 2.17 -16.91
C LYS A 86 1.24 2.91 -15.74
N LEU A 87 1.45 4.22 -15.61
CA LEU A 87 0.80 5.03 -14.58
C LEU A 87 -0.71 5.12 -14.79
N ALA A 88 -1.18 5.32 -16.02
CA ALA A 88 -2.61 5.28 -16.34
C ALA A 88 -3.22 3.90 -15.98
N SER A 89 -2.54 2.81 -16.32
CA SER A 89 -2.97 1.45 -15.94
C SER A 89 -3.00 1.25 -14.42
N MET A 90 -2.04 1.81 -13.67
CA MET A 90 -2.06 1.79 -12.20
C MET A 90 -3.28 2.50 -11.64
N ILE A 91 -3.64 3.67 -12.19
CA ILE A 91 -4.79 4.47 -11.76
C ILE A 91 -6.09 3.69 -12.03
N GLU A 92 -6.24 3.15 -13.24
CA GLU A 92 -7.39 2.30 -13.59
C GLU A 92 -7.47 1.05 -12.72
N GLY A 93 -6.33 0.46 -12.37
CA GLY A 93 -6.29 -0.66 -11.41
C GLY A 93 -6.86 -0.29 -10.04
N VAL A 94 -6.60 0.92 -9.53
CA VAL A 94 -7.20 1.38 -8.27
C VAL A 94 -8.71 1.55 -8.40
N ARG A 95 -9.20 2.12 -9.51
CA ARG A 95 -10.63 2.28 -9.81
C ARG A 95 -11.32 0.91 -9.90
N ALA A 96 -10.72 -0.03 -10.62
CA ALA A 96 -11.23 -1.39 -10.74
C ALA A 96 -11.35 -2.10 -9.38
N VAL A 97 -10.39 -1.90 -8.46
CA VAL A 97 -10.47 -2.44 -7.09
C VAL A 97 -11.62 -1.82 -6.29
N ALA A 98 -11.96 -0.55 -6.52
CA ALA A 98 -13.12 0.08 -5.90
C ALA A 98 -14.43 -0.61 -6.33
N ASP A 99 -14.52 -1.04 -7.58
CA ASP A 99 -15.71 -1.68 -8.17
C ASP A 99 -15.88 -3.15 -7.79
N LEU A 100 -14.84 -3.80 -7.23
CA LEU A 100 -14.96 -5.18 -6.74
C LEU A 100 -16.00 -5.30 -5.61
N ALA A 101 -16.56 -6.49 -5.44
CA ALA A 101 -17.35 -6.80 -4.25
C ALA A 101 -16.50 -6.64 -2.97
N ASP A 102 -17.12 -6.20 -1.87
CA ASP A 102 -16.44 -6.13 -0.59
C ASP A 102 -16.21 -7.55 -0.05
N PRO A 103 -14.95 -7.99 0.18
CA PRO A 103 -14.70 -9.35 0.66
C PRO A 103 -14.98 -9.52 2.16
N THR A 104 -15.30 -8.45 2.89
CA THR A 104 -15.45 -8.46 4.35
C THR A 104 -16.92 -8.52 4.78
N GLY A 105 -17.20 -9.18 5.91
CA GLY A 105 -18.56 -9.29 6.47
C GLY A 105 -19.47 -10.28 5.75
N GLN A 106 -18.94 -11.12 4.86
CA GLN A 106 -19.73 -12.12 4.13
C GLN A 106 -19.95 -13.37 4.98
N ILE A 107 -21.19 -13.85 5.07
CA ILE A 107 -21.50 -15.15 5.67
C ILE A 107 -21.08 -16.24 4.69
N LEU A 108 -20.04 -16.99 5.04
CA LEU A 108 -19.49 -18.08 4.24
C LEU A 108 -20.21 -19.41 4.50
N SER A 109 -20.73 -19.60 5.72
CA SER A 109 -21.57 -20.74 6.08
C SER A 109 -22.44 -20.41 7.28
N ARG A 110 -23.62 -21.04 7.34
CA ARG A 110 -24.58 -20.93 8.45
C ARG A 110 -25.09 -22.33 8.79
N THR A 111 -25.01 -22.69 10.07
CA THR A 111 -25.47 -24.00 10.56
C THR A 111 -26.26 -23.79 11.84
N LEU A 112 -27.47 -24.35 11.91
CA LEU A 112 -28.21 -24.47 13.17
C LEU A 112 -27.62 -25.65 13.94
N LEU A 113 -27.08 -25.40 15.13
CA LEU A 113 -26.49 -26.44 15.99
C LEU A 113 -27.53 -27.05 16.92
N ASP A 114 -28.44 -26.21 17.43
CA ASP A 114 -29.54 -26.57 18.32
C ASP A 114 -30.62 -25.48 18.27
N ASP A 115 -31.73 -25.69 18.98
CA ASP A 115 -32.82 -24.72 19.09
C ASP A 115 -32.32 -23.35 19.59
N GLY A 116 -32.37 -22.35 18.71
CA GLY A 116 -31.90 -20.99 18.98
C GLY A 116 -30.38 -20.78 18.93
N LEU A 117 -29.59 -21.81 18.62
CA LEU A 117 -28.13 -21.72 18.50
C LEU A 117 -27.68 -21.84 17.05
N GLU A 118 -27.33 -20.71 16.45
CA GLU A 118 -26.79 -20.67 15.09
C GLU A 118 -25.29 -20.38 15.07
N LEU A 119 -24.54 -21.19 14.33
CA LEU A 119 -23.13 -20.97 14.03
C LEU A 119 -22.99 -20.30 12.66
N HIS A 120 -22.36 -19.13 12.64
CA HIS A 120 -22.05 -18.39 11.41
C HIS A 120 -20.54 -18.34 11.23
N LYS A 121 -20.07 -18.66 10.02
CA LYS A 121 -18.71 -18.37 9.58
C LYS A 121 -18.74 -17.09 8.76
N VAL A 122 -18.10 -16.03 9.25
CA VAL A 122 -18.12 -14.71 8.59
C VAL A 122 -16.70 -14.30 8.18
N SER A 123 -16.53 -13.74 6.99
CA SER A 123 -15.25 -13.21 6.54
C SER A 123 -14.89 -11.92 7.31
N CYS A 124 -13.62 -11.78 7.68
CA CYS A 124 -13.10 -10.58 8.34
C CYS A 124 -11.69 -10.23 7.83
N PRO A 125 -11.27 -8.96 7.94
CA PRO A 125 -9.90 -8.56 7.64
C PRO A 125 -8.88 -9.29 8.53
N LEU A 126 -7.67 -9.49 8.01
CA LEU A 126 -6.53 -10.01 8.79
C LEU A 126 -6.04 -8.98 9.82
N GLY A 127 -6.20 -7.69 9.52
CA GLY A 127 -5.83 -6.58 10.37
C GLY A 127 -4.68 -5.78 9.77
N VAL A 128 -3.44 -6.23 9.98
CA VAL A 128 -2.24 -5.51 9.49
C VAL A 128 -1.44 -6.43 8.57
N LEU A 129 -1.12 -5.93 7.38
CA LEU A 129 -0.26 -6.59 6.41
C LEU A 129 1.11 -5.90 6.39
N ALA A 130 2.18 -6.66 6.57
CA ALA A 130 3.54 -6.20 6.32
C ALA A 130 4.01 -6.79 5.00
N ILE A 131 4.20 -5.95 3.98
CA ILE A 131 4.52 -6.40 2.62
C ILE A 131 5.88 -5.85 2.22
N ILE A 132 6.77 -6.78 1.88
CA ILE A 132 8.13 -6.52 1.41
C ILE A 132 8.16 -6.83 -0.08
N PHE A 133 8.64 -5.90 -0.89
CA PHE A 133 8.71 -6.04 -2.34
C PHE A 133 9.97 -5.37 -2.89
N GLU A 134 10.38 -5.77 -4.09
CA GLU A 134 11.57 -5.28 -4.77
C GLU A 134 11.33 -3.92 -5.44
N SER A 135 12.14 -3.56 -6.45
CA SER A 135 12.12 -2.32 -7.22
C SER A 135 10.89 -2.22 -8.15
N ARG A 136 9.69 -2.25 -7.57
CA ARG A 136 8.38 -2.24 -8.25
C ARG A 136 7.50 -1.12 -7.72
N PRO A 137 7.61 0.11 -8.25
CA PRO A 137 6.80 1.22 -7.75
C PRO A 137 5.29 1.01 -7.99
N ASP A 138 4.92 0.25 -9.01
CA ASP A 138 3.54 -0.16 -9.28
C ASP A 138 2.91 -0.99 -8.15
N ALA A 139 3.73 -1.73 -7.39
CA ALA A 139 3.22 -2.56 -6.29
C ALA A 139 2.62 -1.71 -5.16
N VAL A 140 3.14 -0.50 -4.93
CA VAL A 140 2.66 0.39 -3.85
C VAL A 140 1.17 0.67 -3.99
N THR A 141 0.72 1.04 -5.19
CA THR A 141 -0.69 1.40 -5.42
C THR A 141 -1.59 0.16 -5.39
N GLN A 142 -1.17 -0.93 -6.03
CA GLN A 142 -1.93 -2.18 -6.08
C GLN A 142 -2.14 -2.77 -4.68
N ILE A 143 -1.07 -2.88 -3.90
CA ILE A 143 -1.10 -3.41 -2.54
C ILE A 143 -1.99 -2.53 -1.66
N SER A 144 -1.80 -1.21 -1.72
CA SER A 144 -2.57 -0.27 -0.89
C SER A 144 -4.06 -0.31 -1.23
N ALA A 145 -4.42 -0.40 -2.52
CA ALA A 145 -5.80 -0.48 -2.96
C ALA A 145 -6.49 -1.76 -2.45
N LEU A 146 -5.85 -2.92 -2.65
CA LEU A 146 -6.38 -4.21 -2.20
C LEU A 146 -6.48 -4.29 -0.67
N ALA A 147 -5.46 -3.81 0.05
CA ALA A 147 -5.45 -3.75 1.50
C ALA A 147 -6.61 -2.89 2.01
N LEU A 148 -6.79 -1.69 1.47
CA LEU A 148 -7.89 -0.80 1.83
C LEU A 148 -9.25 -1.44 1.54
N LYS A 149 -9.46 -2.01 0.35
CA LYS A 149 -10.71 -2.68 -0.03
C LYS A 149 -11.07 -3.81 0.94
N SER A 150 -10.08 -4.63 1.29
CA SER A 150 -10.21 -5.75 2.21
C SER A 150 -10.18 -5.38 3.69
N GLY A 151 -10.17 -4.08 4.04
CA GLY A 151 -10.24 -3.60 5.42
C GLY A 151 -8.95 -3.83 6.22
N ASN A 152 -7.81 -3.97 5.55
CA ASN A 152 -6.51 -4.16 6.17
C ASN A 152 -5.67 -2.88 6.16
N ALA A 153 -4.93 -2.65 7.23
CA ALA A 153 -3.83 -1.69 7.22
C ALA A 153 -2.57 -2.29 6.60
N VAL A 154 -1.70 -1.46 6.01
CA VAL A 154 -0.51 -1.95 5.32
C VAL A 154 0.77 -1.21 5.70
N ILE A 155 1.82 -1.98 5.94
CA ILE A 155 3.19 -1.52 6.11
C ILE A 155 3.95 -1.97 4.87
N LEU A 156 4.51 -1.00 4.14
CA LEU A 156 5.21 -1.24 2.89
C LEU A 156 6.72 -1.09 3.10
N LYS A 157 7.48 -2.09 2.67
CA LYS A 157 8.94 -2.02 2.55
C LYS A 157 9.33 -2.32 1.11
N GLY A 158 9.59 -1.28 0.32
CA GLY A 158 10.09 -1.40 -1.04
C GLY A 158 11.61 -1.59 -1.14
N GLY A 159 12.07 -1.88 -2.36
CA GLY A 159 13.49 -1.92 -2.74
C GLY A 159 14.10 -0.52 -2.83
N ARG A 160 15.36 -0.35 -2.45
CA ARG A 160 16.04 0.96 -2.34
C ARG A 160 16.08 1.72 -3.68
N GLU A 161 16.06 0.99 -4.77
CA GLU A 161 16.17 1.47 -6.13
C GLU A 161 14.93 2.28 -6.56
N ALA A 162 13.78 2.08 -5.90
CA ALA A 162 12.53 2.79 -6.17
C ALA A 162 12.16 3.76 -5.04
N ALA A 163 13.14 4.21 -4.24
CA ALA A 163 12.88 4.95 -3.01
C ALA A 163 12.12 6.27 -3.26
N ASN A 164 12.49 7.04 -4.30
CA ASN A 164 11.84 8.32 -4.59
C ASN A 164 10.42 8.09 -5.11
N SER A 165 10.24 7.16 -6.05
CA SER A 165 8.94 6.75 -6.58
C SER A 165 7.99 6.30 -5.47
N ASN A 166 8.47 5.40 -4.60
CA ASN A 166 7.70 4.88 -3.47
C ASN A 166 7.31 5.99 -2.49
N ALA A 167 8.21 6.93 -2.20
CA ALA A 167 7.94 8.04 -1.31
C ALA A 167 6.83 8.95 -1.85
N VAL A 168 6.91 9.32 -3.13
CA VAL A 168 5.88 10.14 -3.79
C VAL A 168 4.55 9.40 -3.85
N LEU A 169 4.53 8.12 -4.24
CA LEU A 169 3.29 7.34 -4.29
C LEU A 169 2.61 7.22 -2.92
N VAL A 170 3.37 6.93 -1.87
CA VAL A 170 2.82 6.88 -0.50
C VAL A 170 2.32 8.25 -0.03
N LYS A 171 3.03 9.33 -0.36
CA LYS A 171 2.61 10.70 -0.06
C LYS A 171 1.30 11.06 -0.78
N THR A 172 1.16 10.68 -2.04
CA THR A 172 -0.07 10.84 -2.83
C THR A 172 -1.24 10.10 -2.17
N ILE A 173 -1.05 8.83 -1.81
CA ILE A 173 -2.07 8.03 -1.11
C ILE A 173 -2.48 8.70 0.21
N LYS A 174 -1.51 9.18 1.00
CA LYS A 174 -1.79 9.89 2.26
C LYS A 174 -2.58 11.18 2.05
N THR A 175 -2.24 11.96 1.02
CA THR A 175 -2.96 13.19 0.67
C THR A 175 -4.42 12.90 0.32
N ALA A 176 -4.68 11.77 -0.36
CA ALA A 176 -6.05 11.35 -0.63
C ALA A 176 -6.78 10.93 0.66
N LEU A 177 -6.09 10.24 1.58
CA LEU A 177 -6.64 9.82 2.88
C LEU A 177 -6.96 11.01 3.80
N ASP A 178 -6.22 12.12 3.73
CA ASP A 178 -6.48 13.32 4.54
C ASP A 178 -7.89 13.89 4.32
N LYS A 179 -8.53 13.58 3.18
CA LYS A 179 -9.91 13.95 2.85
C LYS A 179 -10.97 13.13 3.61
N PHE A 180 -10.55 12.06 4.31
CA PHE A 180 -11.42 11.09 4.99
C PHE A 180 -10.95 10.86 6.43
N PRO A 181 -11.28 11.74 7.39
CA PRO A 181 -10.82 11.64 8.78
C PRO A 181 -11.19 10.32 9.49
N GLU A 182 -12.18 9.60 8.97
CA GLU A 182 -12.62 8.28 9.43
C GLU A 182 -11.55 7.21 9.19
N ILE A 183 -10.73 7.35 8.14
CA ILE A 183 -9.64 6.43 7.81
C ILE A 183 -8.29 7.07 8.18
N PRO A 184 -7.52 6.47 9.12
CA PRO A 184 -6.23 7.02 9.50
C PRO A 184 -5.23 7.08 8.34
N THR A 185 -4.51 8.19 8.25
CA THR A 185 -3.49 8.42 7.22
C THR A 185 -2.23 7.57 7.41
N ASP A 186 -2.03 7.01 8.60
CA ASP A 186 -1.01 6.00 8.88
C ASP A 186 -1.31 4.62 8.27
N LEU A 187 -2.38 4.50 7.47
CA LEU A 187 -2.78 3.28 6.78
C LEU A 187 -1.69 2.68 5.89
N CYS A 188 -0.89 3.54 5.26
CA CYS A 188 0.18 3.17 4.36
C CYS A 188 1.46 3.92 4.76
N ARG A 189 2.43 3.20 5.34
CA ARG A 189 3.76 3.74 5.66
C ARG A 189 4.84 3.01 4.87
N SER A 190 5.71 3.80 4.24
CA SER A 190 6.98 3.32 3.69
C SER A 190 8.05 3.39 4.79
N SER A 191 8.67 2.26 5.12
CA SER A 191 9.81 2.21 6.03
C SER A 191 11.12 2.42 5.24
N TYR A 192 11.37 3.65 4.82
CA TYR A 192 12.77 4.09 4.64
C TYR A 192 13.14 4.94 5.83
N PRO A 193 13.87 4.37 6.79
CA PRO A 193 14.59 5.19 7.74
C PRO A 193 15.62 6.08 7.03
N SER A 194 15.88 7.26 7.58
CA SER A 194 16.82 8.27 7.09
C SER A 194 18.29 7.83 7.01
N TRP A 195 18.63 6.59 7.38
CA TRP A 195 19.98 6.01 7.39
C TRP A 195 20.23 4.99 6.26
N ILE A 196 19.35 4.94 5.24
CA ILE A 196 19.62 4.25 3.96
C ILE A 196 20.30 5.22 2.96
N LYS A 197 21.19 6.07 3.47
CA LYS A 197 22.21 6.76 2.65
C LYS A 197 23.51 6.00 2.79
#